data_AF-A0A2A3EXA4-F1
#
_entry.id   AF-A0A2A3EXA4-F1
#
_cell.length_a   1.000
_cell.length_b   1.000
_cell.length_c   1.000
_cell.angle_alpha   90.00
_cell.angle_beta   90.00
_cell.angle_gamma   90.00
#
_symmetry.space_group_name_H-M   'P 1'
#
loop_
_entity.id
_entity.type
_entity.pdbx_description
1 polymer ?
#
loop_
_entity_poly.entity_id
_entity_poly.type
_entity_poly.pdbx_seq_one_letter_code
_entity_poly.pdbx_strand_id
1 'polypeptide(L)'
;MTEPLYLDPVAEPVPGDAPQTKRLRRWPWIFGVVVALAAGVGIGLSTTPSEAENQAKIDAALAGEREALAAQSAEVAGKAADAEKAAGDAEAAMKKAQETQVAANQHAVTVNAQLDERKQQLDSREQRLVPREADAARSTFGSGLHRVGVDINPGTYRTTGGPYCYWERLSGTSGEFDDLIANDVPSGPSVVTISSSDAAFKSQDCGTWTKTG
;
A
#
# COMPACT_ATOMS: atom_id res chain seq x y z
N MET A 1 5.45 -31.03 16.06
CA MET A 1 6.89 -30.74 15.96
C MET A 1 7.01 -29.26 15.67
N THR A 2 7.33 -28.50 16.71
CA THR A 2 7.34 -27.03 16.76
C THR A 2 8.71 -26.52 16.37
N GLU A 3 8.82 -25.84 15.24
CA GLU A 3 10.01 -25.08 14.85
C GLU A 3 10.11 -23.80 15.69
N PRO A 4 11.30 -23.44 16.22
CA PRO A 4 11.50 -22.16 16.85
C PRO A 4 11.77 -21.09 15.77
N LEU A 5 10.91 -20.08 15.71
CA LEU A 5 11.15 -18.88 14.90
C LEU A 5 12.32 -18.11 15.52
N TYR A 6 13.43 -18.07 14.80
CA TYR A 6 14.60 -17.25 15.11
C TYR A 6 14.22 -15.79 14.81
N LEU A 7 14.03 -14.98 15.85
CA LEU A 7 13.88 -13.54 15.76
C LEU A 7 15.22 -12.96 15.30
N ASP A 8 15.25 -12.34 14.12
CA ASP A 8 16.37 -11.52 13.70
C ASP A 8 16.60 -10.39 14.71
N PRO A 9 17.86 -10.13 15.12
CA PRO A 9 18.16 -9.03 16.02
C PRO A 9 17.91 -7.69 15.31
N VAL A 10 17.11 -6.84 15.96
CA VAL A 10 16.90 -5.43 15.61
C VAL A 10 18.26 -4.74 15.52
N ALA A 11 18.59 -4.19 14.35
CA ALA A 11 19.78 -3.37 14.17
C ALA A 11 19.67 -2.11 15.05
N GLU A 12 20.61 -1.94 15.97
CA GLU A 12 20.75 -0.72 16.77
C GLU A 12 21.05 0.49 15.86
N PRO A 13 20.52 1.68 16.18
CA PRO A 13 20.87 2.89 15.46
C PRO A 13 22.31 3.29 15.77
N VAL A 14 23.14 3.34 14.73
CA VAL A 14 24.53 3.82 14.79
C VAL A 14 24.56 5.27 15.30
N PRO A 15 25.34 5.60 16.35
CA PRO A 15 25.46 6.97 16.81
C PRO A 15 26.47 7.73 15.94
N GLY A 16 26.00 8.80 15.32
CA GLY A 16 26.77 10.02 15.10
C GLY A 16 27.55 10.13 13.79
N ASP A 17 27.13 11.08 12.96
CA ASP A 17 28.06 12.06 12.41
C ASP A 17 27.42 13.45 12.54
N ALA A 18 27.78 14.15 13.61
CA ALA A 18 27.50 15.57 13.73
C ALA A 18 28.28 16.32 12.65
N PRO A 19 27.72 17.37 12.01
CA PRO A 19 28.51 18.23 11.14
C PRO A 19 29.64 18.87 11.96
N GLN A 20 30.86 18.46 11.63
CA GLN A 20 32.11 18.97 12.19
C GLN A 20 32.17 20.49 12.00
N THR A 21 31.87 21.23 13.08
CA THR A 21 32.14 22.66 13.12
C THR A 21 33.66 22.83 13.05
N LYS A 22 34.16 23.37 11.93
CA LYS A 22 35.57 23.74 11.81
C LYS A 22 35.92 24.69 12.96
N ARG A 23 36.66 24.16 13.94
CA ARG A 23 37.29 24.96 14.99
C ARG A 23 38.26 25.91 14.30
N LEU A 24 37.84 27.16 14.10
CA LEU A 24 38.75 28.20 13.67
C LEU A 24 39.73 28.47 14.82
N ARG A 25 40.99 28.14 14.53
CA ARG A 25 42.18 28.28 15.35
C ARG A 25 42.18 29.64 16.08
N ARG A 26 42.13 29.60 17.41
CA ARG A 26 42.50 30.74 18.27
C ARG A 26 43.99 31.01 18.06
N TRP A 27 44.31 32.10 17.34
CA TRP A 27 45.68 32.59 17.22
C TRP A 27 45.96 33.55 18.40
N PRO A 28 47.04 33.35 19.19
CA PRO A 28 47.19 33.96 20.52
C PRO A 28 48.03 35.24 20.47
N TRP A 29 47.62 36.22 19.68
CA TRP A 29 48.23 37.56 19.67
C TRP A 29 47.11 38.60 19.58
N ILE A 30 46.55 38.96 20.74
CA ILE A 30 46.25 40.32 21.25
C ILE A 30 45.87 40.11 22.74
N PHE A 31 46.79 39.52 23.52
CA PHE A 31 46.88 39.80 24.97
C PHE A 31 48.01 40.81 25.08
N GLY A 32 47.67 42.10 24.97
CA GLY A 32 48.69 43.15 24.87
C GLY A 32 48.19 44.57 25.08
N VAL A 33 47.07 44.79 25.80
CA VAL A 33 46.64 46.16 26.19
C VAL A 33 46.08 46.22 27.63
N VAL A 34 46.58 45.39 28.56
CA VAL A 34 46.24 45.54 30.01
C VAL A 34 47.47 45.84 30.88
N VAL A 35 48.65 46.07 30.30
CA VAL A 35 49.78 46.66 31.04
C VAL A 35 50.40 47.78 30.22
N ALA A 36 49.72 48.92 30.22
CA ALA A 36 50.30 50.24 29.94
C ALA A 36 49.86 51.24 31.02
N LEU A 37 49.76 50.76 32.26
CA LEU A 37 49.72 51.58 33.46
C LEU A 37 50.97 51.20 34.26
N ALA A 38 51.80 52.21 34.54
CA ALA A 38 53.09 52.17 35.25
C ALA A 38 54.34 51.86 34.39
N ALA A 39 54.87 52.92 33.74
CA ALA A 39 56.29 53.33 33.76
C ALA A 39 56.62 54.13 32.47
N GLY A 40 56.58 55.45 32.57
CA GLY A 40 56.93 56.35 31.48
C GLY A 40 57.05 57.80 31.93
N VAL A 41 57.82 58.06 32.99
CA VAL A 41 58.34 59.40 33.27
C VAL A 41 59.44 59.67 32.24
N GLY A 42 59.09 60.38 31.18
CA GLY A 42 60.01 60.97 30.21
C GLY A 42 59.70 62.45 30.08
N ILE A 43 60.62 63.30 30.52
CA ILE A 43 60.53 64.76 30.40
C ILE A 43 60.62 65.11 28.90
N GLY A 44 59.48 65.45 28.33
CA GLY A 44 59.33 66.11 27.04
C GLY A 44 58.11 67.01 27.13
N LEU A 45 58.21 68.26 26.70
CA LEU A 45 57.13 69.24 26.76
C LEU A 45 55.92 68.76 25.94
N SER A 46 54.96 68.12 26.59
CA SER A 46 53.62 67.90 26.07
C SER A 46 52.64 68.22 27.19
N THR A 47 51.83 69.24 26.98
CA THR A 47 50.73 69.60 27.88
C THR A 47 49.88 68.35 28.16
N THR A 48 49.77 67.93 29.41
CA THR A 48 48.82 66.88 29.77
C THR A 48 47.41 67.39 29.45
N PRO A 49 46.61 66.64 28.68
CA PRO A 49 45.26 67.05 28.34
C PRO A 49 44.46 67.29 29.63
N SER A 50 43.60 68.31 29.64
CA SER A 50 42.78 68.63 30.81
C SER A 50 41.87 67.45 31.17
N GLU A 51 41.46 67.35 32.44
CA GLU A 51 40.50 66.32 32.91
C GLU A 51 39.24 66.26 32.04
N ALA A 52 38.78 67.42 31.55
CA ALA A 52 37.67 67.54 30.61
C ALA A 52 37.94 66.88 29.25
N GLU A 53 39.17 66.90 28.75
CA GLU A 53 39.53 66.26 27.47
C GLU A 53 39.60 64.73 27.60
N ASN A 54 40.06 64.21 28.74
CA ASN A 54 40.06 62.77 29.01
C ASN A 54 38.63 62.23 29.22
N GLN A 55 37.79 62.98 29.95
CA GLN A 55 36.37 62.64 30.11
C GLN A 55 35.64 62.65 28.77
N ALA A 56 35.88 63.64 27.92
CA ALA A 56 35.28 63.72 26.58
C ALA A 56 35.66 62.52 25.69
N LYS A 57 36.89 62.00 25.79
CA LYS A 57 37.32 60.79 25.06
C LYS A 57 36.63 59.52 25.58
N ILE A 58 36.41 59.42 26.89
CA ILE A 58 35.67 58.31 27.51
C ILE A 58 34.20 58.35 27.07
N ASP A 59 33.58 59.52 27.11
CA ASP A 59 32.18 59.71 26.72
C ASP A 59 31.98 59.41 25.22
N ALA A 60 32.93 59.82 24.37
CA ALA A 60 32.91 59.51 22.94
C ALA A 60 33.09 58.01 22.64
N ALA A 61 33.98 57.32 23.37
CA ALA A 61 34.18 55.87 23.23
C ALA A 61 32.94 55.08 23.71
N LEU A 62 32.35 55.47 24.85
CA LEU A 62 31.12 54.87 25.36
C LEU A 62 29.93 55.09 24.42
N ALA A 63 29.85 56.25 23.77
CA ALA A 63 28.80 56.55 22.81
C ALA A 63 28.86 55.60 21.59
N GLY A 64 30.05 55.36 21.04
CA GLY A 64 30.25 54.44 19.92
C GLY A 64 29.97 52.97 20.29
N GLU A 65 30.39 52.54 21.48
CA GLU A 65 30.11 51.18 21.98
C GLU A 65 28.61 50.96 22.24
N ARG A 66 27.91 51.99 22.76
CA ARG A 66 26.45 51.96 22.94
C ARG A 66 25.70 51.90 21.62
N GLU A 67 26.16 52.60 20.59
CA GLU A 67 25.56 52.55 19.25
C GLU A 67 25.77 51.18 18.59
N ALA A 68 26.98 50.61 18.70
CA ALA A 68 27.29 49.27 18.20
C ALA A 68 26.49 48.17 18.93
N LEU A 69 26.32 48.30 20.26
CA LEU A 69 25.50 47.39 21.05
C LEU A 69 24.01 47.53 20.70
N ALA A 70 23.52 48.76 20.49
CA ALA A 70 22.16 49.01 20.04
C ALA A 70 21.90 48.35 18.66
N ALA A 71 22.83 48.49 17.70
CA ALA A 71 22.73 47.84 16.40
C ALA A 71 22.71 46.31 16.50
N GLN A 72 23.59 45.71 17.33
CA GLN A 72 23.60 44.27 17.57
C GLN A 72 22.30 43.79 18.25
N SER A 73 21.77 44.56 19.21
CA SER A 73 20.51 44.21 19.89
C SER A 73 19.32 44.24 18.93
N ALA A 74 19.29 45.18 17.98
CA ALA A 74 18.27 45.28 16.96
C ALA A 74 18.34 44.10 15.96
N GLU A 75 19.54 43.69 15.55
CA GLU A 75 19.73 42.53 14.68
C GLU A 75 19.29 41.22 15.37
N VAL A 76 19.66 41.03 16.64
CA VAL A 76 19.23 39.86 17.42
C VAL A 76 17.71 39.86 17.62
N ALA A 77 17.10 41.01 17.88
CA ALA A 77 15.65 41.15 17.99
C ALA A 77 14.94 40.79 16.67
N GLY A 78 15.47 41.24 15.53
CA GLY A 78 14.97 40.88 14.19
C GLY A 78 15.03 39.37 13.94
N LYS A 79 16.19 38.76 14.19
CA LYS A 79 16.36 37.29 14.05
C LYS A 79 15.46 36.50 15.00
N ALA A 80 15.25 37.00 16.22
CA ALA A 80 14.34 36.37 17.18
C ALA A 80 12.88 36.41 16.69
N ALA A 81 12.43 37.54 16.14
CA ALA A 81 11.11 37.67 15.55
C ALA A 81 10.93 36.76 14.32
N ASP A 82 11.94 36.67 13.45
CA ASP A 82 11.93 35.77 12.30
C ASP A 82 11.88 34.29 12.73
N ALA A 83 12.63 33.92 13.77
CA ALA A 83 12.65 32.58 14.33
C ALA A 83 11.32 32.20 14.99
N GLU A 84 10.69 33.12 15.72
CA GLU A 84 9.36 32.91 16.31
C GLU A 84 8.30 32.73 15.24
N LYS A 85 8.33 33.56 14.18
CA LYS A 85 7.44 33.40 13.03
C LYS A 85 7.65 32.06 12.33
N ALA A 86 8.90 31.67 12.09
CA ALA A 86 9.23 30.38 11.47
C ALA A 86 8.76 29.20 12.33
N ALA A 87 8.85 29.30 13.66
CA ALA A 87 8.35 28.29 14.59
C ALA A 87 6.82 28.16 14.52
N GLY A 88 6.10 29.29 14.48
CA GLY A 88 4.64 29.31 14.30
C GLY A 88 4.20 28.72 12.95
N ASP A 89 4.90 29.09 11.86
CA ASP A 89 4.65 28.56 10.52
C ASP A 89 4.92 27.03 10.48
N ALA A 90 5.97 26.55 11.16
CA ALA A 90 6.29 25.13 11.27
C ALA A 90 5.26 24.35 12.09
N GLU A 91 4.79 24.88 13.22
CA GLU A 91 3.73 24.27 14.02
C GLU A 91 2.43 24.13 13.21
N ALA A 92 2.03 25.19 12.49
CA ALA A 92 0.86 25.15 11.63
C ALA A 92 0.99 24.11 10.51
N ALA A 93 2.18 23.99 9.91
CA ALA A 93 2.46 22.98 8.90
C ALA A 93 2.39 21.55 9.47
N MET A 94 2.96 21.31 10.66
CA MET A 94 2.91 20.02 11.34
C MET A 94 1.47 19.62 11.68
N LYS A 95 0.67 20.55 12.21
CA LYS A 95 -0.75 20.31 12.50
C LYS A 95 -1.53 19.93 11.24
N LYS A 96 -1.34 20.68 10.15
CA LYS A 96 -1.99 20.38 8.86
C LYS A 96 -1.55 19.01 8.31
N ALA A 97 -0.27 18.67 8.44
CA ALA A 97 0.23 17.36 8.02
C ALA A 97 -0.39 16.23 8.85
N GLN A 98 -0.52 16.41 10.17
CA GLN A 98 -1.17 15.44 11.05
C GLN A 98 -2.65 15.26 10.70
N GLU A 99 -3.40 16.34 10.48
CA GLU A 99 -4.80 16.29 10.06
C GLU A 99 -4.96 15.54 8.72
N THR A 100 -4.07 15.81 7.77
CA THR A 100 -4.03 15.11 6.47
C THR A 100 -3.75 13.62 6.65
N GLN A 101 -2.79 13.26 7.50
CA GLN A 101 -2.47 11.86 7.78
C GLN A 101 -3.63 11.13 8.48
N VAL A 102 -4.30 11.78 9.42
CA VAL A 102 -5.48 11.23 10.10
C VAL A 102 -6.59 10.98 9.09
N ALA A 103 -6.88 11.93 8.21
CA ALA A 103 -7.87 11.77 7.16
C ALA A 103 -7.51 10.64 6.18
N ALA A 104 -6.23 10.53 5.79
CA ALA A 104 -5.75 9.45 4.93
C ALA A 104 -5.88 8.07 5.61
N ASN A 105 -5.55 7.97 6.89
CA ASN A 105 -5.68 6.74 7.66
C ASN A 105 -7.15 6.32 7.80
N GLN A 106 -8.04 7.26 8.09
CA GLN A 106 -9.49 7.00 8.16
C GLN A 106 -10.05 6.55 6.81
N HIS A 107 -9.59 7.17 5.72
CA HIS A 107 -9.98 6.75 4.37
C HIS A 107 -9.49 5.33 4.07
N ALA A 108 -8.23 5.00 4.40
CA ALA A 108 -7.68 3.66 4.22
C ALA A 108 -8.46 2.60 4.99
N VAL A 109 -8.83 2.86 6.25
CA VAL A 109 -9.69 1.97 7.05
C VAL A 109 -11.04 1.73 6.36
N THR A 110 -11.66 2.79 5.84
CA THR A 110 -12.95 2.69 5.15
C THR A 110 -12.85 1.86 3.87
N VAL A 111 -11.81 2.09 3.06
CA VAL A 111 -11.57 1.34 1.82
C VAL A 111 -11.29 -0.13 2.11
N ASN A 112 -10.51 -0.44 3.15
CA ASN A 112 -10.23 -1.81 3.56
C ASN A 112 -11.51 -2.54 3.99
N ALA A 113 -12.37 -1.91 4.80
CA ALA A 113 -13.66 -2.48 5.17
C ALA A 113 -14.54 -2.78 3.93
N GLN A 114 -14.61 -1.84 2.97
CA GLN A 114 -15.34 -2.05 1.71
C GLN A 114 -14.73 -3.16 0.83
N LEU A 115 -13.42 -3.37 0.89
CA LEU A 115 -12.76 -4.48 0.19
C LEU A 115 -13.13 -5.82 0.82
N ASP A 116 -13.16 -5.90 2.15
CA ASP A 116 -13.54 -7.12 2.87
C ASP A 116 -15.00 -7.50 2.58
N GLU A 117 -15.92 -6.54 2.59
CA GLU A 117 -17.33 -6.77 2.21
C GLU A 117 -17.45 -7.25 0.76
N ARG A 118 -16.75 -6.61 -0.18
CA ARG A 118 -16.76 -7.03 -1.59
C ARG A 118 -16.19 -8.42 -1.79
N LYS A 119 -15.11 -8.76 -1.07
CA LYS A 119 -14.51 -10.10 -1.11
C LYS A 119 -15.52 -11.16 -0.65
N GLN A 120 -16.20 -10.93 0.47
CA GLN A 120 -17.25 -11.84 0.96
C GLN A 120 -18.41 -11.99 -0.04
N GLN A 121 -18.82 -10.90 -0.69
CA GLN A 121 -19.85 -10.95 -1.73
C GLN A 121 -19.41 -11.76 -2.95
N LEU A 122 -18.15 -11.63 -3.38
CA LEU A 122 -17.59 -12.42 -4.47
C LEU A 122 -17.52 -13.91 -4.10
N ASP A 123 -17.00 -14.23 -2.91
CA ASP A 123 -16.90 -15.61 -2.43
C ASP A 123 -18.30 -16.27 -2.37
N SER A 124 -19.32 -15.55 -1.89
CA SER A 124 -20.71 -16.02 -1.88
C SER A 124 -21.30 -16.20 -3.29
N ARG A 125 -20.94 -15.34 -4.25
CA ARG A 125 -21.37 -15.49 -5.65
C ARG A 125 -20.72 -16.70 -6.29
N GLU A 126 -19.43 -16.90 -6.10
CA GLU A 126 -18.68 -18.05 -6.61
C GLU A 126 -19.28 -19.36 -6.08
N GLN A 127 -19.48 -19.45 -4.76
CA GLN A 127 -20.12 -20.63 -4.13
C GLN A 127 -21.51 -20.94 -4.69
N ARG A 128 -22.28 -19.92 -5.08
CA ARG A 128 -23.60 -20.12 -5.71
C ARG A 128 -23.52 -20.55 -7.18
N LEU A 129 -22.43 -20.21 -7.87
CA LEU A 129 -22.24 -20.55 -9.28
C LEU A 129 -21.65 -21.95 -9.47
N VAL A 130 -20.73 -22.38 -8.62
CA VAL A 130 -20.10 -23.72 -8.69
C VAL A 130 -21.10 -24.86 -8.94
N PRO A 131 -22.17 -25.05 -8.15
CA PRO A 131 -23.13 -26.13 -8.41
C PRO A 131 -23.92 -25.93 -9.70
N ARG A 132 -24.19 -24.68 -10.11
CA ARG A 132 -24.93 -24.36 -11.34
C ARG A 132 -24.08 -24.61 -12.58
N GLU A 133 -22.78 -24.31 -12.52
CA GLU A 133 -21.83 -24.59 -13.58
C GLU A 133 -21.62 -26.10 -13.74
N ALA A 134 -21.50 -26.82 -12.63
CA ALA A 134 -21.44 -28.29 -12.65
C ALA A 134 -22.73 -28.91 -13.24
N ASP A 135 -23.90 -28.36 -12.89
CA ASP A 135 -25.19 -28.78 -13.44
C ASP A 135 -25.30 -28.46 -14.95
N ALA A 136 -24.87 -27.28 -15.37
CA ALA A 136 -24.85 -26.89 -16.78
C ALA A 136 -23.89 -27.77 -17.60
N ALA A 137 -22.71 -28.10 -17.05
CA ALA A 137 -21.73 -28.98 -17.69
C ALA A 137 -22.30 -30.39 -17.95
N ARG A 138 -23.10 -30.92 -17.02
CA ARG A 138 -23.80 -32.21 -17.19
C ARG A 138 -25.06 -32.13 -18.05
N SER A 139 -25.41 -30.94 -18.55
CA SER A 139 -26.60 -30.72 -19.37
C SER A 139 -26.28 -30.58 -20.87
N THR A 140 -25.02 -30.80 -21.26
CA THR A 140 -24.59 -30.88 -22.66
C THR A 140 -23.54 -31.99 -22.81
N PHE A 141 -23.67 -32.81 -23.86
CA PHE A 141 -22.74 -33.91 -24.09
C PHE A 141 -22.73 -34.36 -25.56
N GLY A 142 -21.67 -35.08 -25.95
CA GLY A 142 -21.51 -35.61 -27.31
C GLY A 142 -21.63 -37.14 -27.37
N SER A 143 -20.95 -37.75 -28.34
CA SER A 143 -20.86 -39.21 -28.41
C SER A 143 -20.14 -39.82 -27.19
N GLY A 144 -20.46 -41.06 -26.87
CA GLY A 144 -19.94 -41.80 -25.72
C GLY A 144 -21.04 -42.50 -24.93
N LEU A 145 -20.63 -43.26 -23.91
CA LEU A 145 -21.50 -43.81 -22.89
C LEU A 145 -21.46 -42.89 -21.67
N HIS A 146 -22.62 -42.38 -21.26
CA HIS A 146 -22.77 -41.39 -20.19
C HIS A 146 -23.65 -41.97 -19.09
N ARG A 147 -23.17 -42.07 -17.85
CA ARG A 147 -23.97 -42.52 -16.71
C ARG A 147 -24.92 -41.41 -16.28
N VAL A 148 -26.19 -41.74 -16.13
CA VAL A 148 -27.21 -40.76 -15.75
C VAL A 148 -27.10 -40.46 -14.25
N GLY A 149 -27.18 -39.17 -13.91
CA GLY A 149 -26.97 -38.67 -12.54
C GLY A 149 -25.51 -38.52 -12.13
N VAL A 150 -24.56 -38.98 -12.95
CA VAL A 150 -23.11 -38.85 -12.70
C VAL A 150 -22.46 -38.00 -13.78
N ASP A 151 -22.53 -38.47 -15.03
CA ASP A 151 -21.88 -37.81 -16.17
C ASP A 151 -22.84 -36.82 -16.85
N ILE A 152 -24.14 -37.16 -16.89
CA ILE A 152 -25.20 -36.31 -17.45
C ILE A 152 -26.40 -36.23 -16.51
N ASN A 153 -27.13 -35.11 -16.54
CA ASN A 153 -28.35 -34.97 -15.75
C ASN A 153 -29.53 -35.71 -16.41
N PRO A 154 -30.50 -36.25 -15.66
CA PRO A 154 -31.77 -36.68 -16.25
C PRO A 154 -32.52 -35.45 -16.80
N GLY A 155 -33.34 -35.67 -17.83
CA GLY A 155 -34.07 -34.59 -18.48
C GLY A 155 -34.37 -34.85 -19.95
N THR A 156 -34.95 -33.86 -20.61
CA THR A 156 -35.22 -33.93 -22.04
C THR A 156 -34.10 -33.23 -22.80
N TYR A 157 -33.51 -33.94 -23.76
CA TYR A 157 -32.40 -33.48 -24.56
C TYR A 157 -32.79 -33.40 -26.03
N ARG A 158 -32.23 -32.40 -26.71
CA ARG A 158 -32.27 -32.30 -28.17
C ARG A 158 -30.87 -32.47 -28.73
N THR A 159 -30.74 -33.32 -29.74
CA THR A 159 -29.49 -33.47 -30.48
C THR A 159 -29.41 -32.55 -31.69
N THR A 160 -28.20 -32.11 -32.06
CA THR A 160 -27.93 -31.49 -33.37
C THR A 160 -28.12 -32.48 -34.52
N GLY A 161 -28.05 -33.79 -34.25
CA GLY A 161 -28.18 -34.85 -35.24
C GLY A 161 -26.89 -35.11 -36.03
N GLY A 162 -26.93 -36.16 -36.84
CA GLY A 162 -25.87 -36.56 -37.76
C GLY A 162 -26.37 -37.59 -38.77
N PRO A 163 -25.53 -37.97 -39.75
CA PRO A 163 -25.93 -38.89 -40.83
C PRO A 163 -26.22 -40.32 -40.35
N TYR A 164 -25.63 -40.72 -39.21
CA TYR A 164 -25.78 -42.05 -38.60
C TYR A 164 -25.97 -41.96 -37.09
N CYS A 165 -26.81 -41.03 -36.63
CA CYS A 165 -27.06 -40.85 -35.21
C CYS A 165 -27.68 -42.12 -34.62
N TYR A 166 -26.95 -42.80 -33.76
CA TYR A 166 -27.46 -43.88 -32.93
C TYR A 166 -27.48 -43.45 -31.47
N TRP A 167 -28.58 -43.73 -30.78
CA TRP A 167 -28.64 -43.56 -29.33
C TRP A 167 -29.36 -44.72 -28.66
N GLU A 168 -29.01 -44.98 -27.42
CA GLU A 168 -29.67 -45.96 -26.57
C GLU A 168 -29.75 -45.49 -25.11
N ARG A 169 -30.91 -45.72 -24.49
CA ARG A 169 -31.15 -45.62 -23.05
C ARG A 169 -30.97 -47.02 -22.45
N LEU A 170 -30.25 -47.10 -21.34
CA LEU A 170 -29.82 -48.37 -20.76
C LEU A 170 -30.21 -48.48 -19.28
N SER A 171 -30.66 -49.66 -18.84
CA SER A 171 -30.93 -50.01 -17.44
C SER A 171 -29.68 -50.56 -16.72
N GLY A 172 -28.63 -50.89 -17.48
CA GLY A 172 -27.33 -51.31 -17.00
C GLY A 172 -26.20 -50.93 -17.96
N THR A 173 -24.98 -51.38 -17.68
CA THR A 173 -23.79 -51.10 -18.53
C THR A 173 -23.01 -52.37 -18.88
N SER A 174 -23.66 -53.54 -18.78
CA SER A 174 -23.03 -54.83 -19.08
C SER A 174 -22.72 -55.01 -20.57
N GLY A 175 -23.46 -54.32 -21.44
CA GLY A 175 -23.40 -54.50 -22.89
C GLY A 175 -24.35 -55.58 -23.43
N GLU A 176 -25.12 -56.22 -22.54
CA GLU A 176 -26.13 -57.21 -22.90
C GLU A 176 -27.43 -56.56 -23.40
N PHE A 177 -28.18 -57.31 -24.20
CA PHE A 177 -29.46 -56.83 -24.73
C PHE A 177 -30.51 -56.59 -23.63
N ASP A 178 -30.42 -57.29 -22.50
CA ASP A 178 -31.32 -57.11 -21.36
C ASP A 178 -31.17 -55.74 -20.67
N ASP A 179 -30.05 -55.05 -20.89
CA ASP A 179 -29.84 -53.70 -20.40
C ASP A 179 -30.50 -52.64 -21.31
N LEU A 180 -31.01 -53.00 -22.49
CA LEU A 180 -31.56 -52.05 -23.45
C LEU A 180 -32.99 -51.62 -23.06
N ILE A 181 -33.18 -50.34 -22.73
CA ILE A 181 -34.51 -49.77 -22.46
C ILE A 181 -35.16 -49.32 -23.78
N ALA A 182 -34.42 -48.53 -24.57
CA ALA A 182 -34.88 -48.00 -25.84
C ALA A 182 -33.69 -47.55 -26.69
N ASN A 183 -33.79 -47.66 -28.00
CA ASN A 183 -32.83 -47.10 -28.95
C ASN A 183 -33.54 -46.56 -30.19
N ASP A 184 -32.82 -45.77 -30.98
CA ASP A 184 -33.27 -45.33 -32.30
C ASP A 184 -32.06 -44.91 -33.17
N VAL A 185 -32.30 -44.82 -34.48
CA VAL A 185 -31.32 -44.36 -35.49
C VAL A 185 -31.91 -43.16 -36.28
N PRO A 186 -32.16 -42.01 -35.65
CA PRO A 186 -32.80 -40.89 -36.33
C PRO A 186 -31.90 -40.28 -37.42
N SER A 187 -32.53 -39.79 -38.49
CA SER A 187 -31.88 -38.93 -39.48
C SER A 187 -32.00 -37.47 -39.04
N GLY A 188 -30.89 -36.84 -38.66
CA GLY A 188 -30.86 -35.44 -38.21
C GLY A 188 -31.26 -35.23 -36.74
N PRO A 189 -31.68 -34.01 -36.35
CA PRO A 189 -32.04 -33.67 -34.98
C PRO A 189 -33.16 -34.55 -34.42
N SER A 190 -33.01 -34.97 -33.16
CA SER A 190 -34.02 -35.74 -32.41
C SER A 190 -34.13 -35.24 -30.97
N VAL A 191 -35.23 -35.59 -30.30
CA VAL A 191 -35.50 -35.24 -28.91
C VAL A 191 -35.72 -36.52 -28.11
N VAL A 192 -35.03 -36.65 -26.98
CA VAL A 192 -35.10 -37.83 -26.11
C VAL A 192 -35.24 -37.39 -24.66
N THR A 193 -36.18 -38.00 -23.93
CA THR A 193 -36.27 -37.87 -22.47
C THR A 193 -35.49 -39.01 -21.83
N ILE A 194 -34.44 -38.65 -21.09
CA ILE A 194 -33.61 -39.55 -20.28
C ILE A 194 -34.16 -39.54 -18.86
N SER A 195 -34.61 -40.70 -18.39
CA SER A 195 -35.21 -40.83 -17.05
C SER A 195 -34.13 -40.83 -15.97
N SER A 196 -34.45 -40.37 -14.76
CA SER A 196 -33.58 -40.51 -13.60
C SER A 196 -33.35 -41.98 -13.19
N SER A 197 -34.17 -42.90 -13.68
CA SER A 197 -34.03 -44.34 -13.45
C SER A 197 -33.14 -45.05 -14.48
N ASP A 198 -32.75 -44.37 -15.56
CA ASP A 198 -31.83 -44.95 -16.54
C ASP A 198 -30.44 -45.06 -15.88
N ALA A 199 -29.72 -46.14 -16.12
CA ALA A 199 -28.35 -46.27 -15.64
C ALA A 199 -27.38 -45.47 -16.51
N ALA A 200 -27.58 -45.52 -17.84
CA ALA A 200 -26.73 -44.83 -18.80
C ALA A 200 -27.49 -44.43 -20.07
N PHE A 201 -26.93 -43.46 -20.77
CA PHE A 201 -27.29 -43.07 -22.13
C PHE A 201 -26.06 -43.17 -23.01
N LYS A 202 -26.16 -43.85 -24.14
CA LYS A 202 -25.08 -43.92 -25.11
C LYS A 202 -25.50 -43.21 -26.39
N SER A 203 -24.56 -42.47 -26.96
CA SER A 203 -24.74 -41.80 -28.25
C SER A 203 -23.53 -42.04 -29.15
N GLN A 204 -23.79 -42.24 -30.44
CA GLN A 204 -22.79 -42.31 -31.49
C GLN A 204 -23.27 -41.48 -32.68
N ASP A 205 -22.39 -40.62 -33.20
CA ASP A 205 -22.59 -39.83 -34.42
C ASP A 205 -23.86 -38.95 -34.44
N CYS A 206 -24.37 -38.58 -33.26
CA CYS A 206 -25.50 -37.65 -33.12
C CYS A 206 -25.06 -36.17 -33.03
N GLY A 207 -23.78 -35.89 -32.92
CA GLY A 207 -23.32 -34.54 -32.57
C GLY A 207 -23.59 -34.22 -31.10
N THR A 208 -24.05 -33.00 -30.80
CA THR A 208 -24.22 -32.51 -29.42
C THR A 208 -25.67 -32.66 -28.97
N TRP A 209 -25.85 -33.26 -27.80
CA TRP A 209 -27.09 -33.25 -27.04
C TRP A 209 -27.09 -32.07 -26.06
N THR A 210 -28.15 -31.28 -26.08
CA THR A 210 -28.36 -30.17 -25.14
C THR A 210 -29.68 -30.36 -24.42
N LYS A 211 -29.67 -30.28 -23.09
CA LYS A 211 -30.89 -30.35 -22.28
C LYS A 211 -31.79 -29.17 -22.60
N THR A 212 -33.06 -29.44 -22.91
CA THR A 212 -34.09 -28.44 -23.25
C THR A 212 -35.16 -28.29 -22.18
N GLY A 213 -35.18 -29.18 -21.18
CA GLY A 213 -36.13 -29.20 -20.06
C GLY A 213 -35.68 -30.15 -18.96
#